data_AF-A0A8E0RLM2-F1
#
_entry.id   AF-A0A8E0RLM2-F1
#
_cell.length_a   1.000
_cell.length_b   1.000
_cell.length_c   1.000
_cell.angle_alpha   90.00
_cell.angle_beta   90.00
_cell.angle_gamma   90.00
#
_symmetry.space_group_name_H-M   'P 1'
#
loop_
_entity.id
_entity.type
_entity.pdbx_description
1 polymer ?
#
loop_
_entity_poly.entity_id
_entity_poly.type
_entity_poly.pdbx_seq_one_letter_code
_entity_poly.pdbx_strand_id
1 'polypeptide(L)'
;MMDPYAVAVLLQHDLVVIDLLSPSLAIFENPYPMDLHSSPVTACLYLVDCPGDLVPAFYSVGSRGQRQRPGPVASAESDAFSSREWPVTGGEWGLSYNPYPELVLTG
;
A
#
# COMPACT_ATOMS: atom_id res chain seq x y z
N MET A 1 30.63 -4.93 -4.55
CA MET A 1 29.67 -5.74 -5.33
C MET A 1 28.34 -5.01 -5.24
N MET A 2 27.60 -4.86 -6.34
CA MET A 2 26.22 -4.35 -6.24
C MET A 2 25.33 -5.54 -5.96
N ASP A 3 24.67 -5.56 -4.80
CA ASP A 3 23.78 -6.63 -4.37
C ASP A 3 22.33 -6.13 -4.50
N PRO A 4 21.70 -6.26 -5.69
CA PRO A 4 20.35 -5.77 -5.90
C PRO A 4 19.37 -6.60 -5.07
N TYR A 5 18.50 -5.91 -4.32
CA TYR A 5 17.51 -6.56 -3.44
C TYR A 5 16.07 -6.23 -3.82
N ALA A 6 15.85 -5.20 -4.64
CA ALA A 6 14.52 -4.79 -5.11
C ALA A 6 14.57 -4.24 -6.55
N VAL A 7 13.45 -4.36 -7.26
CA VAL A 7 13.24 -3.75 -8.59
C VAL A 7 11.97 -2.92 -8.56
N ALA A 8 12.06 -1.65 -8.92
CA ALA A 8 10.89 -0.77 -9.11
C ALA A 8 10.52 -0.69 -10.59
N VAL A 9 9.25 -0.91 -10.90
CA VAL A 9 8.66 -0.87 -12.24
C VAL A 9 7.58 0.19 -12.27
N LEU A 10 7.80 1.25 -13.05
CA LEU A 10 6.81 2.30 -13.27
C LEU A 10 5.94 1.93 -14.48
N LEU A 11 4.66 1.74 -14.24
CA LEU A 11 3.64 1.50 -15.26
C LEU A 11 2.91 2.82 -15.57
N GLN A 12 2.06 2.82 -16.59
CA GLN A 12 1.29 4.00 -16.98
C GLN A 12 0.37 4.53 -15.86
N HIS A 13 -0.09 3.63 -14.99
CA HIS A 13 -1.07 3.94 -13.94
C HIS A 13 -0.64 3.45 -12.55
N ASP A 14 0.50 2.76 -12.42
CA ASP A 14 0.85 2.09 -11.17
C ASP A 14 2.38 2.04 -10.95
N LEU A 15 2.81 1.83 -9.71
CA LEU A 15 4.20 1.61 -9.32
C LEU A 15 4.30 0.28 -8.58
N VAL A 16 4.99 -0.69 -9.20
CA VAL A 16 5.20 -2.02 -8.61
C VAL A 16 6.63 -2.15 -8.15
N VAL A 17 6.86 -2.62 -6.93
CA VAL A 17 8.21 -2.88 -6.43
C VAL A 17 8.33 -4.35 -6.03
N ILE A 18 9.30 -5.07 -6.58
CA ILE A 18 9.46 -6.52 -6.44
C ILE A 18 10.66 -6.81 -5.54
N ASP A 19 10.50 -7.71 -4.57
CA ASP A 19 11.54 -8.21 -3.68
C ASP A 19 12.32 -9.35 -4.33
N LEU A 20 13.58 -9.07 -4.69
CA LEU A 20 14.44 -10.03 -5.37
C LEU A 20 15.01 -11.11 -4.43
N LEU A 21 14.97 -10.87 -3.11
CA LEU A 21 15.50 -11.85 -2.15
C LEU A 21 14.40 -12.78 -1.62
N SER A 22 13.14 -12.52 -1.96
CA SER A 22 12.03 -13.44 -1.68
C SER A 22 12.00 -14.59 -2.70
N PRO A 23 11.90 -15.87 -2.26
CA PRO A 23 11.87 -17.02 -3.17
C PRO A 23 10.74 -16.99 -4.20
N SER A 24 9.63 -16.31 -3.87
CA SER A 24 8.44 -16.15 -4.71
C SER A 24 8.41 -14.85 -5.52
N LEU A 25 9.47 -14.02 -5.46
CA LEU A 25 9.47 -12.66 -6.03
C LEU A 25 8.24 -11.84 -5.58
N ALA A 26 7.96 -11.87 -4.27
CA ALA A 26 6.85 -11.14 -3.67
C ALA A 26 6.96 -9.62 -3.91
N ILE A 27 5.83 -8.92 -3.87
CA ILE A 27 5.75 -7.48 -4.15
C ILE A 27 5.80 -6.71 -2.82
N PHE A 28 6.53 -5.60 -2.74
CA PHE A 28 6.44 -4.71 -1.58
C PHE A 28 5.09 -4.00 -1.55
N GLU A 29 4.45 -3.97 -0.40
CA GLU A 29 3.23 -3.20 -0.20
C GLU A 29 3.54 -1.70 -0.28
N ASN A 30 2.81 -0.98 -1.15
CA ASN A 30 2.99 0.44 -1.33
C ASN A 30 2.35 1.20 -0.14
N PRO A 31 3.12 1.97 0.65
CA PRO A 31 2.56 2.70 1.78
C PRO A 31 1.73 3.93 1.37
N TYR A 32 1.76 4.30 0.08
CA TYR A 32 1.06 5.47 -0.45
C TYR A 32 -0.25 5.07 -1.15
N PRO A 33 -1.31 5.89 -1.05
CA PRO A 33 -2.62 5.61 -1.63
C PRO A 33 -2.60 5.78 -3.16
N MET A 34 -2.05 4.80 -3.88
CA MET A 34 -1.96 4.81 -5.35
C MET A 34 -3.22 4.27 -6.05
N ASP A 35 -4.01 3.43 -5.37
CA ASP A 35 -5.16 2.71 -5.95
C ASP A 35 -6.45 3.53 -6.09
N LEU A 36 -6.40 4.85 -5.84
CA LEU A 36 -7.57 5.72 -5.91
C LEU A 36 -8.28 5.67 -7.28
N HIS A 37 -7.53 5.41 -8.34
CA HIS A 37 -8.03 5.38 -9.71
C HIS A 37 -8.38 3.96 -10.20
N SER A 38 -8.37 2.96 -9.31
CA SER A 38 -8.75 1.57 -9.65
C SER A 38 -10.18 1.46 -10.19
N SER A 39 -11.04 2.41 -9.84
CA SER A 39 -12.34 2.66 -10.46
C SER A 39 -12.51 4.15 -10.75
N PRO A 40 -13.38 4.54 -11.70
CA PRO A 40 -13.75 5.94 -11.87
C PRO A 40 -14.34 6.49 -10.57
N VAL A 41 -13.74 7.55 -10.05
CA VAL A 41 -14.28 8.24 -8.87
C VAL A 41 -15.49 9.06 -9.30
N THR A 42 -16.64 8.74 -8.72
CA THR A 42 -17.93 9.40 -8.95
C THR A 42 -18.30 10.33 -7.80
N ALA A 43 -17.80 10.07 -6.59
CA ALA A 43 -18.01 10.91 -5.41
C ALA A 43 -16.78 10.93 -4.50
N CYS A 44 -16.61 12.05 -3.79
CA CYS A 44 -15.60 12.22 -2.75
C CYS A 44 -16.27 12.75 -1.48
N LEU A 45 -15.95 12.15 -0.33
CA LEU A 45 -16.33 12.64 0.98
C LEU A 45 -15.08 12.86 1.83
N TYR A 46 -14.94 14.08 2.33
CA TYR A 46 -13.85 14.46 3.23
C TYR A 46 -14.38 14.61 4.64
N LEU A 47 -13.75 13.91 5.59
CA LEU A 47 -14.11 13.90 7.00
C LEU A 47 -12.92 14.41 7.82
N VAL A 48 -13.20 15.37 8.69
CA VAL A 48 -12.26 15.95 9.65
C VAL A 48 -12.67 15.59 11.07
N ASP A 49 -11.76 15.75 12.04
CA ASP A 49 -12.02 15.50 13.46
C ASP A 49 -12.61 14.11 13.73
N CYS A 50 -12.10 13.09 13.04
CA CYS A 50 -12.62 11.74 13.17
C CYS A 50 -12.29 11.17 14.56
N PRO A 51 -13.14 10.27 15.09
CA PRO A 51 -12.81 9.52 16.30
C PRO A 51 -11.47 8.77 16.14
N GLY A 52 -10.62 8.80 17.17
CA GLY A 52 -9.27 8.22 17.12
C GLY A 52 -9.23 6.70 16.95
N ASP A 53 -10.34 6.02 17.19
CA ASP A 53 -10.53 4.57 16.99
C ASP A 53 -10.90 4.20 15.55
N LEU A 54 -11.34 5.17 14.74
CA LEU A 54 -11.88 4.91 13.41
C LEU A 54 -10.81 4.49 12.40
N VAL A 55 -9.65 5.15 12.42
CA VAL A 55 -8.50 4.81 11.58
C VAL A 55 -7.98 3.39 11.91
N PRO A 56 -7.66 3.04 13.18
CA PRO A 56 -7.30 1.67 13.56
C PRO A 56 -8.36 0.62 13.18
N ALA A 57 -9.65 0.95 13.34
CA ALA A 57 -10.73 0.05 12.97
C ALA A 57 -10.73 -0.26 11.47
N PHE A 58 -10.57 0.76 10.61
CA PHE A 58 -10.49 0.54 9.17
C PHE A 58 -9.25 -0.27 8.74
N TYR A 59 -8.08 -0.01 9.32
CA TYR A 59 -6.88 -0.82 9.05
C TYR A 59 -7.06 -2.29 9.43
N SER A 60 -7.72 -2.56 10.57
CA SER A 60 -8.00 -3.93 11.04
C SER A 60 -8.91 -4.71 10.08
N VAL A 61 -9.87 -4.03 9.45
CA VAL A 61 -10.78 -4.64 8.46
C VAL A 61 -10.13 -4.74 7.08
N GLY A 62 -9.45 -3.66 6.62
CA GLY A 62 -8.85 -3.58 5.28
C GLY A 62 -7.70 -4.57 5.06
N SER A 63 -6.85 -4.76 6.07
CA SER A 63 -5.73 -5.71 6.01
C SER A 63 -6.15 -7.17 5.75
N ARG A 64 -7.41 -7.53 6.05
CA ARG A 64 -7.96 -8.87 5.78
C ARG A 64 -8.33 -9.07 4.31
N GLY A 65 -8.74 -8.01 3.61
CA GLY A 65 -9.15 -8.07 2.21
C GLY A 65 -7.99 -8.03 1.21
N GLN A 66 -6.91 -7.32 1.55
CA GLN A 66 -5.75 -7.16 0.67
C GLN A 66 -4.91 -8.44 0.54
N ARG A 67 -4.84 -9.26 1.59
CA ARG A 67 -4.18 -10.58 1.56
C ARG A 67 -4.90 -11.63 0.72
N GLN A 68 -6.12 -11.36 0.24
CA GLN A 68 -6.94 -12.33 -0.49
C GLN A 68 -7.06 -12.06 -1.99
N ARG A 69 -6.49 -10.98 -2.55
CA ARG A 69 -6.54 -10.76 -4.00
C ARG A 69 -5.59 -11.73 -4.71
N PRO A 70 -6.09 -12.76 -5.42
CA PRO A 70 -5.23 -13.66 -6.17
C PRO A 70 -4.89 -12.98 -7.50
N GLY A 71 -3.62 -12.67 -7.72
CA GLY A 71 -3.14 -12.35 -9.06
C GLY A 71 -3.33 -13.57 -9.99
N PRO A 72 -3.39 -13.38 -11.33
CA PRO A 72 -3.67 -14.44 -12.30
C PRO A 72 -2.56 -15.51 -12.43
N VAL A 73 -1.55 -15.50 -11.54
CA VAL A 73 -0.47 -16.49 -11.45
C VAL A 73 -0.27 -16.96 -9.99
N ALA A 74 -1.34 -17.00 -9.20
CA ALA A 74 -1.29 -17.54 -7.84
C ALA A 74 -1.29 -19.08 -7.88
N SER A 75 -0.11 -19.69 -7.98
CA SER A 75 0.10 -21.00 -7.39
C SER A 75 -0.12 -20.87 -5.89
N ALA A 76 -0.99 -21.71 -5.33
CA ALA A 76 -1.24 -21.81 -3.90
C ALA A 76 0.11 -21.82 -3.14
N GLU A 77 0.21 -21.01 -2.07
CA GLU A 77 1.34 -20.87 -1.12
C GLU A 77 2.25 -19.63 -1.24
N SER A 78 2.04 -18.68 -2.16
CA SER A 78 2.83 -17.44 -2.16
C SER A 78 2.12 -16.31 -1.40
N ASP A 79 2.69 -15.85 -0.28
CA ASP A 79 2.42 -14.51 0.25
C ASP A 79 2.59 -13.51 -0.90
N ALA A 80 1.50 -12.89 -1.35
CA ALA A 80 1.53 -11.96 -2.49
C ALA A 80 2.38 -10.72 -2.21
N PHE A 81 2.59 -10.43 -0.92
CA PHE A 81 3.36 -9.29 -0.44
C PHE A 81 4.61 -9.73 0.32
N SER A 82 5.71 -8.99 0.14
CA SER A 82 6.93 -9.17 0.92
C SER A 82 6.69 -8.76 2.38
N SER A 83 7.30 -9.48 3.31
CA SER A 83 7.30 -9.14 4.74
C SER A 83 8.32 -8.04 5.10
N ARG A 84 9.08 -7.56 4.12
CA ARG A 84 10.10 -6.53 4.28
C ARG A 84 9.50 -5.13 4.19
N GLU A 85 10.22 -4.19 4.80
CA GLU A 85 9.87 -2.78 4.74
C GLU A 85 10.02 -2.20 3.34
N TRP A 86 9.22 -1.17 3.05
CA TRP A 86 9.24 -0.45 1.79
C TRP A 86 10.65 0.10 1.49
N PRO A 87 11.23 -0.17 0.30
CA PRO A 87 12.65 0.10 0.06
C PRO A 87 12.96 1.56 -0.29
N VAL A 88 11.95 2.39 -0.61
CA VAL A 88 12.15 3.80 -0.97
C VAL A 88 11.89 4.69 0.25
N THR A 89 12.93 4.85 1.07
CA THR A 89 12.89 5.59 2.36
C THR A 89 13.71 6.89 2.35
N GLY A 90 14.08 7.39 1.16
CA GLY A 90 14.86 8.62 1.04
C GLY A 90 14.06 9.87 1.44
N GLY A 91 14.74 10.86 2.02
CA GLY A 91 14.17 12.13 2.45
C GLY A 91 13.80 12.17 3.94
N GLU A 92 13.49 13.36 4.45
CA GLU A 92 13.00 13.58 5.81
C GLU A 92 11.57 14.14 5.75
N TRP A 93 10.65 13.52 6.49
CA TRP A 93 9.31 14.05 6.66
C TRP A 93 9.33 15.17 7.69
N GLY A 94 8.92 16.38 7.28
CA GLY A 94 8.65 17.46 8.22
C GLY A 94 7.47 17.10 9.12
N LEU A 95 7.64 17.20 10.44
CA LEU A 95 6.56 16.96 11.41
C LEU A 95 5.48 18.04 11.25
N SER A 96 4.48 17.78 10.42
CA SER A 96 3.19 18.44 10.52
C SER A 96 2.37 17.62 11.50
N TYR A 97 2.40 18.03 12.78
CA TYR A 97 1.56 17.43 13.80
C TYR A 97 0.10 17.75 13.46
N ASN A 98 -0.63 16.76 12.94
CA ASN A 98 -2.09 16.84 12.84
C ASN A 98 -2.69 16.12 14.07
N PRO A 99 -3.25 16.86 15.05
CA PRO A 99 -3.84 16.26 16.25
C PRO A 99 -5.10 15.44 15.97
N TYR A 100 -5.72 15.62 14.80
CA TYR A 100 -7.01 15.01 14.47
C TYR A 100 -6.87 14.09 13.25
N PRO A 101 -7.39 12.86 13.31
CA PRO A 101 -7.41 12.00 12.15
C PRO A 101 -8.41 12.51 11.11
N GLU A 102 -8.00 12.49 9.85
CA GLU A 102 -8.77 12.91 8.70
C GLU A 102 -8.93 11.74 7.73
N LEU A 103 -10.04 11.70 7.00
CA LEU A 103 -10.35 10.63 6.06
C LEU A 103 -10.88 11.19 4.75
N VAL A 104 -10.42 10.60 3.65
CA VAL A 104 -10.99 10.79 2.32
C VAL A 104 -11.62 9.47 1.90
N LEU A 105 -12.93 9.49 1.66
CA LEU A 105 -13.67 8.36 1.10
C LEU A 105 -14.00 8.66 -0.36
N THR A 106 -13.82 7.67 -1.22
CA THR A 106 -14.12 7.78 -2.65
C THR A 106 -15.04 6.63 -3.08
N GLY A 107 -15.94 6.91 -4.01
CA GLY A 107 -16.93 5.96 -4.53
C GLY A 107 -17.28 6.21 -5.97
#